data_AF-A0A915P4M1-F1
#
_entry.id   AF-A0A915P4M1-F1
#
_cell.length_a   1.000
_cell.length_b   1.000
_cell.length_c   1.000
_cell.angle_alpha   90.00
_cell.angle_beta   90.00
_cell.angle_gamma   90.00
#
_symmetry.space_group_name_H-M   'P 1'
#
loop_
_entity.id
_entity.type
_entity.pdbx_description
1 polymer ?
#
loop_
_entity_poly.entity_id
_entity_poly.type
_entity_poly.pdbx_seq_one_letter_code
_entity_poly.pdbx_strand_id
1 'polypeptide(L)'
;MTKTMPVLSQLSFEDKIHLYSRNGMTAIVFSMLFYSKNLQGSDVLISPAGMSPILIKHDETSNLLFYKHLIRIAEFNLSREEFLILRVLILLHTATTELSKIGFGIIHAELEKLSKTLLFYEQHKWGDAKGAERFANLVNN
;
A
#
# COMPACT_ATOMS: atom_id res chain seq x y z
N MET A 1 12.84 -11.64 -1.72
CA MET A 1 11.94 -10.67 -1.07
C MET A 1 12.30 -10.38 0.40
N THR A 2 12.85 -11.33 1.17
CA THR A 2 13.25 -11.11 2.58
C THR A 2 14.38 -10.09 2.77
N LYS A 3 15.26 -9.88 1.78
CA LYS A 3 16.34 -8.87 1.87
C LYS A 3 15.83 -7.42 1.79
N THR A 4 14.65 -7.17 1.25
CA THR A 4 14.14 -5.80 1.01
C THR A 4 13.16 -5.30 2.08
N MET A 5 12.70 -6.18 2.99
CA MET A 5 11.81 -5.82 4.10
C MET A 5 12.23 -6.59 5.37
N PRO A 6 13.12 -6.02 6.21
CA PRO A 6 13.68 -6.70 7.39
C PRO A 6 12.65 -7.18 8.42
N VAL A 7 11.47 -6.54 8.47
CA VAL A 7 10.37 -7.00 9.33
C VAL A 7 9.90 -8.42 8.95
N LEU A 8 9.89 -8.75 7.66
CA LEU A 8 9.44 -10.07 7.18
C LEU A 8 10.42 -11.19 7.50
N SER A 9 11.71 -10.89 7.72
CA SER A 9 12.65 -11.91 8.19
C SER A 9 12.42 -12.32 9.65
N GLN A 10 11.76 -11.47 10.44
CA GLN A 10 11.49 -11.73 11.85
C GLN A 10 10.21 -12.57 12.06
N LEU A 11 9.34 -12.64 11.06
CA LEU A 11 8.11 -13.42 11.10
C LEU A 11 8.36 -14.92 10.87
N SER A 12 7.50 -15.75 11.46
CA SER A 12 7.44 -17.17 11.13
C SER A 12 6.97 -17.39 9.68
N PHE A 13 7.19 -18.58 9.15
CA PHE A 13 6.71 -18.91 7.79
C PHE A 13 5.17 -18.86 7.70
N GLU A 14 4.49 -19.35 8.73
CA GLU A 14 3.02 -19.33 8.83
C GLU A 14 2.47 -17.90 8.90
N ASP A 15 3.05 -17.04 9.73
CA ASP A 15 2.67 -15.62 9.81
C ASP A 15 2.85 -14.90 8.46
N LYS A 16 3.91 -15.25 7.70
CA LYS A 16 4.09 -14.71 6.35
C LYS A 16 2.98 -15.18 5.40
N ILE A 17 2.58 -16.45 5.47
CA ILE A 17 1.46 -16.94 4.65
C ILE A 17 0.19 -16.16 4.97
N HIS A 18 -0.16 -16.00 6.24
CA HIS A 18 -1.35 -15.22 6.64
C HIS A 18 -1.28 -13.77 6.18
N LEU A 19 -0.12 -13.13 6.31
CA LEU A 19 0.11 -11.77 5.84
C LEU A 19 -0.13 -11.63 4.34
N TYR A 20 0.50 -12.49 3.54
CA TYR A 20 0.40 -12.44 2.08
C TYR A 20 -0.96 -12.88 1.55
N SER A 21 -1.61 -13.85 2.19
CA SER A 21 -2.94 -14.32 1.78
C SER A 21 -4.02 -13.27 1.97
N ARG A 22 -3.91 -12.44 3.03
CA ARG A 22 -4.87 -11.37 3.33
C ARG A 22 -4.60 -10.08 2.58
N ASN A 23 -3.35 -9.65 2.55
CA ASN A 23 -3.00 -8.28 2.10
C ASN A 23 -2.19 -8.24 0.81
N GLY A 24 -1.68 -9.38 0.34
CA GLY A 24 -0.82 -9.44 -0.85
C GLY A 24 -1.50 -8.88 -2.09
N MET A 25 -2.77 -9.23 -2.31
CA MET A 25 -3.50 -8.74 -3.47
C MET A 25 -3.73 -7.23 -3.40
N THR A 26 -4.12 -6.70 -2.24
CA THR A 26 -4.30 -5.25 -2.04
C THR A 26 -3.01 -4.48 -2.29
N ALA A 27 -1.87 -4.97 -1.78
CA ALA A 27 -0.57 -4.34 -2.00
C ALA A 27 -0.13 -4.39 -3.47
N ILE A 28 -0.47 -5.46 -4.21
CA ILE A 28 -0.21 -5.57 -5.65
C ILE A 28 -1.09 -4.59 -6.43
N VAL A 29 -2.41 -4.55 -6.18
CA VAL A 29 -3.32 -3.63 -6.85
C VAL A 29 -2.90 -2.19 -6.60
N PHE A 30 -2.57 -1.82 -5.35
CA PHE A 30 -2.04 -0.50 -5.02
C PHE A 30 -0.79 -0.15 -5.82
N SER A 31 0.13 -1.11 -6.00
CA SER A 31 1.33 -0.92 -6.83
C SER A 31 1.01 -0.69 -8.31
N MET A 32 0.04 -1.42 -8.85
CA MET A 32 -0.41 -1.24 -10.23
C MET A 32 -1.10 0.11 -10.43
N LEU A 33 -1.96 0.52 -9.49
CA LEU A 33 -2.66 1.81 -9.53
C LEU A 33 -1.66 2.98 -9.54
N PHE A 34 -0.67 2.96 -8.64
CA PHE A 34 0.39 3.97 -8.61
C PHE A 34 1.21 3.99 -9.90
N TYR A 35 1.63 2.84 -10.41
CA TYR A 35 2.44 2.75 -11.62
C TYR A 35 1.67 3.26 -12.85
N SER A 36 0.42 2.81 -13.04
CA SER A 36 -0.46 3.26 -14.10
C SER A 36 -0.59 4.78 -14.13
N LYS A 37 -0.99 5.37 -13.00
CA LYS A 37 -1.35 6.79 -12.96
C LYS A 37 -0.15 7.70 -12.84
N ASN A 38 0.75 7.43 -11.90
CA ASN A 38 1.81 8.38 -11.56
C ASN A 38 3.06 8.21 -12.43
N LEU A 39 3.27 7.03 -13.05
CA LEU A 39 4.44 6.78 -13.89
C LEU A 39 4.13 6.72 -15.39
N GLN A 40 2.95 6.23 -15.77
CA GLN A 40 2.56 6.12 -17.19
C GLN A 40 1.43 7.06 -17.64
N GLY A 41 0.76 7.77 -16.72
CA GLY A 41 -0.39 8.61 -17.07
C GLY A 41 -1.56 7.84 -17.68
N SER A 42 -1.63 6.53 -17.43
CA SER A 42 -2.57 5.62 -18.06
C SER A 42 -3.95 5.67 -17.39
N ASP A 43 -5.01 5.59 -18.20
CA ASP A 43 -6.38 5.37 -17.74
C ASP A 43 -6.74 3.90 -17.51
N VAL A 44 -5.80 3.00 -17.79
CA VAL A 44 -5.93 1.56 -17.55
C VAL A 44 -4.91 1.07 -16.53
N LEU A 45 -5.27 0.00 -15.83
CA LEU A 45 -4.36 -0.68 -14.91
C LEU A 45 -3.22 -1.30 -15.73
N ILE A 46 -1.98 -1.15 -15.28
CA ILE A 46 -0.77 -1.64 -15.94
C ILE A 46 0.10 -2.23 -14.86
N SER A 47 0.53 -3.47 -15.07
CA SER A 47 1.52 -4.10 -14.21
C SER A 47 2.85 -3.35 -14.33
N PRO A 48 3.62 -3.20 -13.24
CA PRO A 48 4.99 -2.66 -13.31
C PRO A 48 5.91 -3.39 -14.30
N ALA A 49 5.58 -4.62 -14.71
CA ALA A 49 6.27 -5.36 -15.77
C ALA A 49 5.92 -4.91 -17.20
N GLY A 50 5.11 -3.87 -17.38
CA GLY A 50 4.67 -3.34 -18.67
C GLY A 50 3.52 -4.12 -19.32
N MET A 51 3.05 -5.19 -18.68
CA MET A 51 1.84 -5.89 -19.14
C MET A 51 0.61 -5.16 -18.59
N SER A 52 -0.25 -4.64 -19.45
CA SER A 52 -1.64 -4.39 -19.05
C SER A 52 -2.18 -5.73 -18.54
N PRO A 53 -2.86 -5.80 -17.37
CA PRO A 53 -3.73 -6.93 -17.14
C PRO A 53 -4.58 -7.00 -18.40
N ILE A 54 -4.49 -8.16 -19.05
CA ILE A 54 -5.39 -8.65 -20.08
C ILE A 54 -6.74 -8.00 -19.80
N LEU A 55 -7.31 -7.29 -20.79
CA LEU A 55 -8.71 -6.88 -20.82
C LEU A 55 -9.50 -8.00 -20.17
N ILE A 56 -9.73 -7.88 -18.86
CA ILE A 56 -10.40 -8.94 -18.15
C ILE A 56 -11.78 -8.73 -18.68
N LYS A 57 -12.27 -9.67 -19.50
CA LYS A 57 -13.69 -9.77 -19.85
C LYS A 57 -14.48 -10.11 -18.58
N HIS A 58 -14.34 -9.27 -17.56
CA HIS A 58 -15.16 -9.20 -16.37
C HIS A 58 -15.99 -7.94 -16.50
N ASP A 59 -17.18 -8.02 -15.94
CA ASP A 59 -18.30 -7.12 -16.16
C ASP A 59 -17.92 -5.64 -15.94
N GLU A 60 -18.74 -4.74 -16.49
CA GLU A 60 -18.56 -3.28 -16.41
C GLU A 60 -18.36 -2.77 -14.96
N THR A 61 -18.92 -3.45 -13.96
CA THR A 61 -18.79 -3.11 -12.53
C THR A 61 -17.37 -3.29 -12.03
N SER A 62 -16.70 -4.38 -12.42
CA SER A 62 -15.31 -4.63 -12.01
C SER A 62 -14.38 -3.56 -12.60
N ASN A 63 -14.56 -3.22 -13.87
CA ASN A 63 -13.80 -2.14 -14.52
C ASN A 63 -14.09 -0.76 -13.89
N LEU A 64 -15.35 -0.49 -13.55
CA LEU A 64 -15.73 0.74 -12.86
C LEU A 64 -15.11 0.86 -11.46
N LEU A 65 -15.04 -0.25 -10.71
CA LEU A 65 -14.38 -0.27 -9.39
C LEU A 65 -12.89 0.08 -9.53
N PHE A 66 -12.17 -0.56 -10.44
CA PHE A 66 -10.76 -0.24 -10.67
C PHE A 66 -10.56 1.21 -11.16
N TYR A 67 -11.43 1.70 -12.04
CA TYR A 67 -11.39 3.08 -12.51
C TYR A 67 -11.60 4.10 -11.38
N LYS A 68 -12.54 3.86 -10.47
CA LYS A 68 -12.74 4.71 -9.28
C LYS A 68 -11.50 4.75 -8.39
N HIS A 69 -10.84 3.61 -8.18
CA HIS A 69 -9.60 3.57 -7.42
C HIS A 69 -8.44 4.26 -8.14
N LEU A 70 -8.35 4.14 -9.46
CA LEU A 70 -7.37 4.85 -10.29
C LEU A 70 -7.53 6.37 -10.18
N ILE A 71 -8.77 6.89 -10.25
CA ILE A 71 -9.05 8.32 -10.04
C ILE A 71 -8.60 8.76 -8.66
N ARG A 72 -9.00 8.01 -7.62
CA ARG A 72 -8.68 8.38 -6.23
C ARG A 72 -7.17 8.40 -5.96
N ILE A 73 -6.42 7.44 -6.49
CA ILE A 73 -4.94 7.44 -6.39
C ILE A 73 -4.34 8.67 -7.09
N ALA A 74 -4.88 9.05 -8.25
CA ALA A 74 -4.42 10.23 -8.97
C ALA A 74 -4.69 11.52 -8.19
N GLU A 75 -5.83 11.63 -7.50
CA GLU A 75 -6.17 12.77 -6.64
C GLU A 75 -5.18 12.95 -5.48
N PHE A 76 -4.65 11.85 -4.92
CA PHE A 76 -3.67 11.92 -3.83
C PHE A 76 -2.30 12.47 -4.28
N ASN A 77 -2.00 12.38 -5.58
CA ASN A 77 -0.73 12.80 -6.17
C ASN A 77 0.47 12.32 -5.34
N LEU A 78 0.53 11.00 -5.11
CA LEU A 78 1.53 10.39 -4.24
C LEU A 78 2.95 10.59 -4.76
N SER A 79 3.87 11.00 -3.88
CA SER A 79 5.31 10.91 -4.14
C SER A 79 5.77 9.45 -4.11
N ARG A 80 7.00 9.20 -4.58
CA ARG A 80 7.59 7.85 -4.55
C ARG A 80 7.81 7.38 -3.11
N GLU A 81 8.22 8.28 -2.23
CA GLU A 81 8.46 7.99 -0.82
C GLU A 81 7.15 7.64 -0.10
N GLU A 82 6.10 8.42 -0.34
CA GLU A 82 4.75 8.17 0.19
C GLU A 82 4.24 6.81 -0.27
N PHE A 83 4.36 6.52 -1.58
CA PHE A 83 3.99 5.23 -2.15
C PHE A 83 4.70 4.06 -1.49
N LEU A 84 6.02 4.15 -1.29
CA LEU A 84 6.79 3.07 -0.69
C LEU A 84 6.36 2.79 0.75
N ILE A 85 6.14 3.84 1.55
CA ILE A 85 5.70 3.69 2.94
C ILE A 85 4.27 3.12 2.99
N LEU A 86 3.34 3.69 2.22
CA LEU A 86 1.94 3.25 2.17
C LEU A 86 1.81 1.82 1.68
N ARG A 87 2.59 1.41 0.68
CA ARG A 87 2.59 0.04 0.18
C ARG A 87 2.97 -0.97 1.27
N VAL A 88 3.95 -0.62 2.11
CA VAL A 88 4.34 -1.46 3.25
C VAL A 88 3.24 -1.44 4.30
N LEU A 89 2.70 -0.28 4.66
CA LEU A 89 1.59 -0.17 5.61
C LEU A 89 0.41 -1.05 5.18
N ILE A 90 -0.02 -0.99 3.92
CA ILE A 90 -1.09 -1.82 3.35
C ILE A 90 -0.77 -3.31 3.47
N LEU A 91 0.45 -3.72 3.14
CA LEU A 91 0.84 -5.14 3.26
C LEU A 91 0.78 -5.60 4.73
N LEU A 92 1.23 -4.75 5.65
CA LEU A 92 1.30 -5.06 7.09
C LEU A 92 -0.03 -4.85 7.83
N HIS A 93 -1.02 -4.22 7.20
CA HIS A 93 -2.31 -3.91 7.81
C HIS A 93 -3.19 -5.15 7.90
N THR A 94 -3.04 -5.96 8.95
CA THR A 94 -3.79 -7.22 9.11
C THR A 94 -4.99 -7.09 10.05
N ALA A 95 -6.05 -7.85 9.76
CA ALA A 95 -7.02 -8.27 10.76
C ALA A 95 -6.35 -9.33 11.64
N THR A 96 -6.21 -9.02 12.91
CA THR A 96 -5.15 -9.50 13.81
C THR A 96 -5.38 -10.90 14.39
N THR A 97 -6.34 -11.66 13.86
CA THR A 97 -6.82 -12.90 14.47
C THR A 97 -6.02 -14.15 14.08
N GLU A 98 -5.28 -14.10 12.96
CA GLU A 98 -4.57 -15.27 12.41
C GLU A 98 -3.04 -15.22 12.62
N LEU A 99 -2.51 -14.09 13.09
CA LEU A 99 -1.09 -14.00 13.41
C LEU A 99 -0.81 -14.60 14.79
N SER A 100 0.36 -15.22 14.93
CA SER A 100 0.91 -15.56 16.23
C SER A 100 1.07 -14.30 17.09
N LYS A 101 1.03 -14.43 18.43
CA LYS A 101 1.22 -13.29 19.34
C LYS A 101 2.54 -12.55 19.08
N ILE A 102 3.60 -13.31 18.75
CA ILE A 102 4.92 -12.76 18.41
C ILE A 102 4.85 -12.02 17.07
N GLY A 103 4.25 -12.64 16.04
CA GLY A 103 4.07 -12.03 14.72
C GLY A 103 3.26 -10.73 14.80
N PHE A 104 2.16 -10.74 15.55
CA PHE A 104 1.36 -9.55 15.81
C PHE A 104 2.19 -8.42 16.45
N GLY A 105 2.99 -8.72 17.48
CA GLY A 105 3.85 -7.72 18.13
C GLY A 105 4.89 -7.12 17.18
N ILE A 106 5.52 -7.95 16.35
CA ILE A 106 6.50 -7.51 15.33
C ILE A 106 5.82 -6.58 14.31
N ILE A 107 4.66 -6.99 13.78
CA ILE A 107 3.91 -6.21 12.79
C ILE A 107 3.46 -4.87 13.39
N HIS A 108 2.90 -4.88 14.60
CA HIS A 108 2.40 -3.68 15.26
C HIS A 108 3.52 -2.66 15.50
N ALA A 109 4.71 -3.11 15.93
CA ALA A 109 5.86 -2.24 16.12
C ALA A 109 6.31 -1.59 14.80
N GLU A 110 6.35 -2.34 13.70
CA GLU A 110 6.74 -1.78 12.40
C GLU A 110 5.66 -0.85 11.82
N LEU A 111 4.37 -1.17 12.00
CA LEU A 111 3.26 -0.29 11.62
C LEU A 111 3.35 1.07 12.34
N GLU A 112 3.60 1.07 13.64
CA GLU A 112 3.75 2.30 14.42
C GLU A 112 4.94 3.13 13.93
N LYS A 113 6.09 2.48 13.72
CA LYS A 113 7.29 3.12 13.21
C LYS A 113 7.09 3.73 11.82
N LEU A 114 6.46 3.00 10.90
CA LEU A 114 6.18 3.48 9.54
C LEU A 114 5.15 4.61 9.55
N SER A 115 4.13 4.54 10.40
CA SER A 115 3.14 5.61 10.55
C SER A 115 3.78 6.90 11.05
N LYS A 116 4.66 6.82 12.06
CA LYS A 116 5.44 7.98 12.53
C LYS A 116 6.36 8.51 11.43
N THR A 117 7.01 7.62 10.68
CA THR A 117 7.90 7.99 9.57
C THR A 117 7.13 8.77 8.51
N LEU A 118 5.93 8.32 8.13
CA LEU A 118 5.07 9.02 7.17
C LEU A 118 4.64 10.39 7.71
N LEU A 119 4.19 10.48 8.96
CA LEU A 119 3.82 11.75 9.58
C LEU A 119 4.97 12.76 9.56
N PHE A 120 6.17 12.34 9.97
CA PHE A 120 7.35 13.21 9.94
C PHE A 120 7.73 13.62 8.52
N TYR A 121 7.64 12.71 7.56
CA TYR A 121 7.88 13.03 6.15
C TYR A 121 6.90 14.12 5.67
N GLU A 122 5.61 13.98 5.95
CA GLU A 122 4.61 14.96 5.54
C GLU A 122 4.79 16.31 6.25
N GLN A 123 5.07 16.31 7.55
CA GLN A 123 5.34 17.54 8.31
C GLN A 123 6.59 18.26 7.82
N HIS A 124 7.64 17.53 7.47
CA HIS A 124 8.85 18.13 6.91
C HIS A 124 8.60 18.77 5.53
N LYS A 125 7.74 18.15 4.72
CA LYS A 125 7.43 18.60 3.36
C LYS A 125 6.42 19.75 3.30
N TRP A 126 5.44 19.77 4.19
CA TRP A 126 4.28 20.68 4.12
C TRP A 126 4.13 21.60 5.35
N GLY A 127 4.97 21.43 6.38
CA GLY A 127 4.85 22.06 7.69
C GLY A 127 3.94 21.29 8.65
N ASP A 128 4.04 21.56 9.95
CA ASP A 128 3.42 20.74 11.01
C ASP A 128 1.91 20.48 10.82
N ALA A 129 1.13 21.55 10.58
CA ALA A 129 -0.33 21.46 10.47
C ALA A 129 -0.77 20.80 9.16
N LYS A 130 -0.28 21.28 8.01
CA LYS A 130 -0.65 20.74 6.69
C LYS A 130 -0.11 19.32 6.47
N GLY A 131 1.07 19.02 7.02
CA GLY A 131 1.64 17.68 6.99
C GLY A 131 0.81 16.70 7.81
N ALA A 132 0.35 17.10 9.00
CA ALA A 132 -0.57 16.28 9.80
C ALA A 132 -1.91 16.05 9.08
N GLU A 133 -2.45 17.07 8.41
CA GLU A 133 -3.66 16.95 7.58
C GLU A 133 -3.44 15.96 6.42
N ARG A 134 -2.32 16.08 5.69
CA ARG A 134 -2.00 15.16 4.59
C ARG A 134 -1.82 13.73 5.10
N PHE A 135 -1.10 13.53 6.21
CA PHE A 135 -0.98 12.22 6.85
C PHE A 135 -2.37 11.63 7.16
N ALA A 136 -3.25 12.41 7.82
CA ALA A 136 -4.60 11.97 8.14
C ALA A 136 -5.42 11.59 6.89
N ASN A 137 -5.27 12.35 5.80
CA ASN A 137 -5.93 12.05 4.52
C ASN A 137 -5.42 10.75 3.88
N LEU A 138 -4.12 10.45 4.02
CA LEU A 138 -3.52 9.24 3.47
C LEU A 138 -3.87 7.96 4.24
N VAL A 139 -4.10 8.04 5.56
CA VAL A 139 -4.34 6.85 6.41
C VAL A 139 -5.81 6.55 6.71
N ASN A 140 -6.73 7.50 6.54
CA ASN A 140 -8.15 7.35 6.90
C ASN A 140 -9.12 7.13 5.72
N ASN A 141 -8.62 6.84 4.51
CA ASN A 141 -9.42 6.77 3.28
C ASN A 141 -9.28 5.47 2.50
#